data_AF-D9Q1I7-F1
#
_entry.id   AF-D9Q1I7-F1
#
_cell.length_a   1.000
_cell.length_b   1.000
_cell.length_c   1.000
_cell.angle_alpha   90.00
_cell.angle_beta   90.00
_cell.angle_gamma   90.00
#
_symmetry.space_group_name_H-M   'P 1'
#
loop_
_entity.id
_entity.type
_entity.pdbx_description
1 polymer ?
#
loop_
_entity_poly.entity_id
_entity_poly.type
_entity_poly.pdbx_seq_one_letter_code
_entity_poly.pdbx_strand_id
1 'polypeptide(L)'
;MREELRAAARTASAFVIGIALGAALRPRPDDVLPYAYIFLYIVVATAGAYVGLSWRRLASAGRRILSVGLMFTAAALVGDAAAGLAIAELLGLPLRLTVAAALGSGWYSFTGPFLSLFSPSMGVIGFVANQLREDLTLALFPAIDRLIGEGSVVMGGATSMDTTLGVITRYAGPETGLEGLVQGVVLTLLIPIIVPAVVRL
;
A
#
# COMPACT_ATOMS: atom_id res chain seq x y z
N MET A 1 -0.92 -4.34 -21.08
CA MET A 1 -2.30 -3.78 -21.04
C MET A 1 -3.39 -4.84 -21.27
N ARG A 2 -3.38 -5.63 -22.37
CA ARG A 2 -4.40 -6.70 -22.56
C ARG A 2 -4.34 -7.83 -21.53
N GLU A 3 -3.14 -8.18 -21.06
CA GLU A 3 -2.94 -9.25 -20.08
C GLU A 3 -3.32 -8.82 -18.65
N GLU A 4 -3.02 -7.57 -18.29
CA GLU A 4 -3.47 -6.90 -17.06
C GLU A 4 -4.99 -6.88 -16.94
N LEU A 5 -5.67 -6.42 -18.01
CA LEU A 5 -7.13 -6.38 -18.05
C LEU A 5 -7.72 -7.78 -17.86
N ARG A 6 -7.06 -8.80 -18.39
CA ARG A 6 -7.47 -10.20 -18.20
C ARG A 6 -7.23 -10.67 -16.77
N ALA A 7 -6.11 -10.30 -16.14
CA ALA A 7 -5.83 -10.63 -14.75
C ALA A 7 -6.84 -9.94 -13.81
N ALA A 8 -7.05 -8.64 -13.97
CA ALA A 8 -8.05 -7.87 -13.24
C ALA A 8 -9.46 -8.44 -13.43
N ALA A 9 -9.84 -8.78 -14.67
CA ALA A 9 -11.13 -9.42 -14.96
C ALA A 9 -11.25 -10.80 -14.29
N ARG A 10 -10.19 -11.61 -14.27
CA ARG A 10 -10.19 -12.91 -13.56
C ARG A 10 -10.39 -12.73 -12.06
N THR A 11 -9.69 -11.78 -11.44
CA THR A 11 -9.82 -11.48 -10.00
C THR A 11 -11.22 -10.98 -9.68
N ALA A 12 -11.74 -10.03 -10.45
CA ALA A 12 -13.10 -9.51 -10.29
C ALA A 12 -14.16 -10.62 -10.48
N SER A 13 -13.98 -11.47 -11.49
CA SER A 13 -14.90 -12.59 -11.74
C SER A 13 -14.88 -13.60 -10.59
N ALA A 14 -13.69 -13.95 -10.08
CA ALA A 14 -13.55 -14.86 -8.95
C ALA A 14 -14.25 -14.30 -7.69
N PHE A 15 -14.11 -12.99 -7.44
CA PHE A 15 -14.77 -12.32 -6.32
C PHE A 15 -16.30 -12.32 -6.46
N VAL A 16 -16.82 -11.96 -7.63
CA VAL A 16 -18.26 -11.96 -7.91
C VAL A 16 -18.85 -13.37 -7.80
N ILE A 17 -18.17 -14.39 -8.33
CA ILE A 17 -18.58 -15.79 -8.18
C ILE A 17 -18.60 -16.19 -6.71
N GLY A 18 -17.59 -15.79 -5.92
CA GLY A 18 -17.54 -16.02 -4.48
C GLY A 18 -18.74 -15.43 -3.74
N ILE A 19 -19.12 -14.19 -4.07
CA ILE A 19 -20.32 -13.54 -3.51
C ILE A 19 -21.58 -14.31 -3.90
N ALA A 20 -21.74 -14.65 -5.19
CA ALA A 20 -22.91 -15.35 -5.70
C ALA A 20 -23.08 -16.73 -5.05
N LEU A 21 -21.99 -17.49 -4.91
CA LEU A 21 -21.98 -18.79 -4.23
C LEU A 21 -22.26 -18.64 -2.73
N GLY A 22 -21.65 -17.66 -2.05
CA GLY A 22 -21.92 -17.37 -0.64
C GLY A 22 -23.38 -17.00 -0.40
N ALA A 23 -23.98 -16.21 -1.28
CA ALA A 23 -25.39 -15.82 -1.20
C ALA A 23 -26.36 -16.99 -1.49
N ALA A 24 -26.01 -17.86 -2.44
CA ALA A 24 -26.83 -19.00 -2.84
C ALA A 24 -26.76 -20.18 -1.85
N LEU A 25 -25.56 -20.52 -1.39
CA LEU A 25 -25.32 -21.68 -0.52
C LEU A 25 -25.43 -21.34 0.97
N ARG A 26 -25.24 -20.07 1.34
CA ARG A 26 -25.27 -19.55 2.73
C ARG A 26 -24.53 -20.44 3.73
N PRO A 27 -23.26 -20.81 3.45
CA PRO A 27 -22.47 -21.61 4.38
C PRO A 27 -22.27 -20.85 5.70
N ARG A 28 -22.07 -21.57 6.80
CA ARG A 28 -21.65 -20.92 8.05
C ARG A 28 -20.21 -20.42 7.87
N PRO A 29 -19.86 -19.24 8.40
CA PRO A 29 -18.50 -18.72 8.31
C PRO A 29 -17.43 -19.72 8.81
N ASP A 30 -17.75 -20.46 9.88
CA ASP A 30 -16.86 -21.46 10.48
C ASP A 30 -16.48 -22.61 9.53
N ASP A 31 -17.35 -22.92 8.56
CA ASP A 31 -17.09 -23.95 7.55
C ASP A 31 -16.14 -23.45 6.44
N VAL A 32 -16.07 -22.13 6.22
CA VAL A 32 -15.30 -21.50 5.13
C VAL A 32 -13.92 -21.03 5.61
N LEU A 33 -13.84 -20.55 6.85
CA LEU A 33 -12.63 -19.99 7.48
C LEU A 33 -11.38 -20.90 7.36
N PRO A 34 -11.44 -22.23 7.58
CA PRO A 34 -10.27 -23.10 7.45
C PRO A 34 -9.63 -23.07 6.05
N TYR A 35 -10.45 -22.99 4.99
CA TYR A 35 -9.95 -22.94 3.61
C TYR A 35 -9.27 -21.61 3.29
N ALA A 36 -9.80 -20.50 3.82
CA ALA A 36 -9.16 -19.19 3.70
C ALA A 36 -7.76 -19.20 4.35
N TYR A 37 -7.61 -19.83 5.52
CA TYR A 37 -6.30 -19.98 6.15
C TYR A 37 -5.34 -20.87 5.36
N ILE A 38 -5.80 -22.00 4.82
CA ILE A 38 -4.96 -22.85 3.96
C ILE A 38 -4.49 -22.06 2.73
N PHE A 39 -5.39 -21.32 2.08
CA PHE A 39 -5.03 -20.46 0.95
C PHE A 39 -3.99 -19.41 1.34
N LEU A 40 -4.20 -18.72 2.47
CA LEU A 40 -3.23 -17.76 3.01
C LEU A 40 -1.86 -18.40 3.23
N TYR A 41 -1.80 -19.59 3.84
CA TYR A 41 -0.53 -20.28 4.07
C TYR A 41 0.18 -20.65 2.78
N ILE A 42 -0.56 -21.06 1.74
CA ILE A 42 0.02 -21.33 0.41
C ILE A 42 0.58 -20.04 -0.20
N VAL A 43 -0.14 -18.93 -0.12
CA VAL A 43 0.32 -17.62 -0.63
C VAL A 43 1.58 -17.17 0.12
N VAL A 44 1.59 -17.23 1.45
CA VAL A 44 2.75 -16.87 2.27
C VAL A 44 3.95 -17.78 1.99
N ALA A 45 3.74 -19.09 1.86
CA ALA A 45 4.81 -20.04 1.55
C ALA A 45 5.41 -19.81 0.15
N THR A 46 4.58 -19.54 -0.86
CA THR A 46 5.05 -19.26 -2.23
C THR A 46 5.76 -17.92 -2.32
N ALA A 47 5.28 -16.89 -1.64
CA ALA A 47 6.00 -15.61 -1.49
C ALA A 47 7.36 -15.81 -0.81
N GLY A 48 7.41 -16.58 0.29
CA GLY A 48 8.65 -16.93 0.98
C GLY A 48 9.64 -17.69 0.09
N ALA A 49 9.17 -18.64 -0.72
CA ALA A 49 9.98 -19.37 -1.68
C ALA A 49 10.57 -18.42 -2.75
N TYR A 50 9.79 -17.47 -3.27
CA TYR A 50 10.25 -16.48 -4.23
C TYR A 50 11.38 -15.59 -3.68
N VAL A 51 11.25 -15.13 -2.43
CA VAL A 51 12.30 -14.39 -1.73
C VAL A 51 13.54 -15.26 -1.52
N GLY A 52 13.36 -16.52 -1.08
CA GLY A 52 14.45 -17.47 -0.88
C GLY A 52 15.26 -17.75 -2.14
N LEU A 53 14.60 -17.90 -3.29
CA LEU A 53 15.25 -18.07 -4.60
C LEU A 53 16.09 -16.84 -5.01
N SER A 54 15.71 -15.66 -4.53
CA SER A 54 16.38 -14.39 -4.84
C SER A 54 17.42 -13.97 -3.79
N TRP A 55 17.60 -14.76 -2.73
CA TRP A 55 18.36 -14.38 -1.53
C TRP A 55 19.81 -13.96 -1.80
N ARG A 56 20.54 -14.67 -2.67
CA ARG A 56 21.93 -14.32 -2.99
C ARG A 56 22.06 -12.97 -3.68
N ARG A 57 21.11 -12.61 -4.54
CA ARG A 57 21.05 -11.29 -5.20
C ARG A 57 20.65 -10.20 -4.20
N LEU A 58 19.66 -10.47 -3.34
CA LEU A 58 19.32 -9.58 -2.22
C LEU A 58 20.52 -9.32 -1.31
N ALA A 59 21.27 -10.35 -0.95
CA ALA A 59 22.40 -10.24 -0.04
C ALA A 59 23.56 -9.41 -0.63
N SER A 60 23.84 -9.57 -1.94
CA SER A 60 24.89 -8.79 -2.62
C SER A 60 24.46 -7.35 -2.94
N ALA A 61 23.18 -7.12 -3.21
CA ALA A 61 22.62 -5.80 -3.50
C ALA A 61 22.04 -5.09 -2.26
N GLY A 62 22.09 -5.72 -1.09
CA GLY A 62 21.31 -5.33 0.09
C GLY A 62 21.56 -3.91 0.57
N ARG A 63 22.81 -3.42 0.47
CA ARG A 63 23.12 -2.01 0.79
C ARG A 63 22.46 -1.04 -0.18
N ARG A 64 22.47 -1.33 -1.48
CA ARG A 64 21.83 -0.51 -2.51
C ARG A 64 20.31 -0.52 -2.30
N ILE A 65 19.71 -1.71 -2.20
CA ILE A 65 18.26 -1.88 -2.00
C ILE A 65 17.79 -1.11 -0.77
N LEU A 66 18.52 -1.25 0.34
CA LEU A 66 18.22 -0.51 1.56
C LEU A 66 18.34 1.00 1.36
N SER A 67 19.43 1.48 0.74
CA SER A 67 19.63 2.91 0.52
C SER A 67 18.57 3.53 -0.38
N VAL A 68 18.18 2.85 -1.46
CA VAL A 68 17.18 3.34 -2.42
C VAL A 68 15.78 3.26 -1.80
N GLY A 69 15.45 2.18 -1.10
CA GLY A 69 14.18 2.07 -0.38
C GLY A 69 14.01 3.12 0.72
N LEU A 70 15.09 3.46 1.44
CA LEU A 70 15.08 4.56 2.41
C LEU A 70 14.94 5.93 1.72
N MET A 71 15.54 6.11 0.54
CA MET A 71 15.36 7.31 -0.26
C MET A 71 13.90 7.46 -0.73
N PHE A 72 13.26 6.38 -1.19
CA PHE A 72 11.84 6.38 -1.54
C PHE A 72 10.95 6.68 -0.33
N THR A 73 11.26 6.09 0.83
CA THR A 73 10.60 6.41 2.12
C THR A 73 10.65 7.90 2.43
N ALA A 74 11.85 8.50 2.34
CA ALA A 74 12.02 9.92 2.62
C ALA A 74 11.26 10.78 1.61
N ALA A 75 11.31 10.43 0.32
CA ALA A 75 10.57 11.12 -0.73
C ALA A 75 9.05 11.03 -0.51
N ALA A 76 8.53 9.87 -0.11
CA ALA A 76 7.12 9.68 0.24
C ALA A 76 6.71 10.59 1.39
N LEU A 77 7.45 10.60 2.50
CA LEU A 77 7.14 11.43 3.66
C LEU A 77 7.20 12.93 3.34
N VAL A 78 8.19 13.37 2.57
CA VAL A 78 8.31 14.77 2.14
C VAL A 78 7.16 15.16 1.22
N GLY A 79 6.84 14.31 0.23
CA GLY A 79 5.72 14.53 -0.69
C GLY A 79 4.37 14.56 0.04
N ASP A 80 4.16 13.62 0.96
CA ASP A 80 2.95 13.52 1.79
C ASP A 80 2.79 14.75 2.69
N ALA A 81 3.87 15.18 3.36
CA ALA A 81 3.84 16.39 4.18
C ALA A 81 3.57 17.65 3.34
N ALA A 82 4.24 17.80 2.21
CA ALA A 82 4.06 18.94 1.31
C ALA A 82 2.63 18.99 0.74
N ALA A 83 2.09 17.84 0.31
CA ALA A 83 0.71 17.73 -0.17
C ALA A 83 -0.29 18.06 0.96
N GLY A 84 -0.08 17.54 2.17
CA GLY A 84 -0.91 17.84 3.33
C GLY A 84 -0.94 19.32 3.70
N LEU A 85 0.22 20.00 3.67
CA LEU A 85 0.32 21.44 3.90
C LEU A 85 -0.45 22.23 2.83
N ALA A 86 -0.23 21.90 1.56
CA ALA A 86 -0.89 22.58 0.44
C ALA A 86 -2.41 22.39 0.46
N ILE A 87 -2.89 21.17 0.74
CA ILE A 87 -4.32 20.86 0.83
C ILE A 87 -4.96 21.57 2.02
N ALA A 88 -4.28 21.62 3.16
CA ALA A 88 -4.79 22.31 4.35
C ALA A 88 -5.00 23.80 4.08
N GLU A 89 -4.04 24.45 3.45
CA GLU A 89 -4.13 25.87 3.08
C GLU A 89 -5.21 26.12 2.03
N LEU A 90 -5.23 25.31 0.96
CA LEU A 90 -6.16 25.47 -0.16
C LEU A 90 -7.64 25.28 0.26
N LEU A 91 -7.90 24.32 1.15
CA LEU A 91 -9.26 23.93 1.55
C LEU A 91 -9.68 24.46 2.92
N GLY A 92 -8.79 25.17 3.63
CA GLY A 92 -9.07 25.67 4.98
C GLY A 92 -9.30 24.56 6.02
N LEU A 93 -8.67 23.40 5.84
CA LEU A 93 -8.80 22.26 6.75
C LEU A 93 -7.85 22.36 7.95
N PRO A 94 -8.14 21.67 9.08
CA PRO A 94 -7.24 21.68 10.23
C PRO A 94 -5.85 21.15 9.84
N LEU A 95 -4.84 22.03 9.89
CA LEU A 95 -3.49 21.77 9.38
C LEU A 95 -2.92 20.45 9.87
N ARG A 96 -2.90 20.26 11.20
CA ARG A 96 -2.32 19.09 11.86
C ARG A 96 -3.00 17.79 11.43
N LEU A 97 -4.34 17.78 11.39
CA LEU A 97 -5.10 16.59 11.00
C LEU A 97 -4.97 16.29 9.49
N THR A 98 -4.85 17.33 8.66
CA THR A 98 -4.72 17.18 7.21
C THR A 98 -3.35 16.64 6.82
N VAL A 99 -2.28 17.19 7.41
CA VAL A 99 -0.92 16.68 7.24
C VAL A 99 -0.81 15.25 7.79
N ALA A 100 -1.42 14.97 8.95
CA ALA A 100 -1.46 13.62 9.51
C ALA A 100 -2.22 12.62 8.61
N ALA A 101 -3.31 13.05 7.96
CA ALA A 101 -4.04 12.23 7.00
C ALA A 101 -3.20 11.89 5.76
N ALA A 102 -2.43 12.86 5.25
CA ALA A 102 -1.52 12.64 4.12
C ALA A 102 -0.35 11.72 4.49
N LEU A 103 0.26 11.92 5.66
CA LEU A 103 1.37 11.10 6.19
C LEU A 103 0.97 9.66 6.53
N GLY A 104 -0.33 9.32 6.51
CA GLY A 104 -0.81 7.95 6.60
C GLY A 104 -0.29 7.03 5.49
N SER A 105 0.20 7.61 4.39
CA SER A 105 0.96 6.96 3.32
C SER A 105 0.36 5.63 2.80
N GLY A 106 -0.95 5.56 2.62
CA GLY A 106 -1.66 4.37 2.15
C GLY A 106 -2.19 3.45 3.25
N TRP A 107 -1.81 3.64 4.52
CA TRP A 107 -2.30 2.81 5.62
C TRP A 107 -3.67 3.29 6.15
N TYR A 108 -4.72 3.06 5.35
CA TYR A 108 -6.08 3.53 5.64
C TYR A 108 -6.68 2.91 6.91
N SER A 109 -6.37 1.64 7.19
CA SER A 109 -6.91 0.89 8.35
C SER A 109 -6.36 1.37 9.69
N PHE A 110 -5.23 2.07 9.71
CA PHE A 110 -4.74 2.79 10.88
C PHE A 110 -5.15 4.26 10.86
N THR A 111 -4.86 4.95 9.75
CA THR A 111 -4.95 6.42 9.67
C THR A 111 -6.38 6.92 9.90
N GLY A 112 -7.37 6.31 9.25
CA GLY A 112 -8.77 6.73 9.39
C GLY A 112 -9.30 6.58 10.82
N PRO A 113 -9.25 5.37 11.42
CA PRO A 113 -9.68 5.16 12.79
C PRO A 113 -8.93 6.06 13.79
N PHE A 114 -7.61 6.23 13.64
CA PHE A 114 -6.83 7.08 14.54
C PHE A 114 -7.28 8.55 14.50
N LEU A 115 -7.46 9.12 13.30
CA LEU A 115 -7.89 10.52 13.17
C LEU A 115 -9.34 10.74 13.62
N SER A 116 -10.19 9.71 13.53
CA SER A 116 -11.58 9.80 13.99
C SER A 116 -11.72 10.09 15.49
N LEU A 117 -10.69 9.76 16.29
CA LEU A 117 -10.59 10.10 17.72
C LEU A 117 -10.51 11.61 17.97
N PHE A 118 -10.07 12.40 17.00
CA PHE A 118 -9.91 13.85 17.10
C PHE A 118 -10.97 14.59 16.27
N SER A 119 -11.34 14.04 15.12
CA SER A 119 -12.38 14.57 14.26
C SER A 119 -12.95 13.45 13.38
N PRO A 120 -14.25 13.09 13.54
CA PRO A 120 -14.88 12.05 12.72
C PRO A 120 -14.78 12.33 11.22
N SER A 121 -14.91 13.59 10.79
CA SER A 121 -14.78 13.96 9.38
C SER A 121 -13.35 13.78 8.85
N MET A 122 -12.33 14.16 9.63
CA MET A 122 -10.94 13.90 9.25
C MET A 122 -10.60 12.41 9.28
N GLY A 123 -11.25 11.62 10.13
CA GLY A 123 -11.16 10.15 10.10
C GLY A 123 -11.65 9.57 8.77
N VAL A 124 -12.79 10.03 8.27
CA VAL A 124 -13.31 9.61 6.95
C VAL A 124 -12.37 10.05 5.83
N ILE A 125 -11.90 11.31 5.85
CA ILE A 125 -10.95 11.82 4.86
C ILE A 125 -9.67 10.98 4.88
N GLY A 126 -9.10 10.72 6.05
CA GLY A 126 -7.90 9.91 6.20
C GLY A 126 -8.09 8.48 5.70
N PHE A 127 -9.23 7.84 5.98
CA PHE A 127 -9.54 6.52 5.44
C PHE A 127 -9.62 6.54 3.91
N VAL A 128 -10.48 7.40 3.36
CA VAL A 128 -10.77 7.42 1.92
C VAL A 128 -9.55 7.85 1.11
N ALA A 129 -8.81 8.88 1.54
CA ALA A 129 -7.63 9.35 0.82
C ALA A 129 -6.54 8.27 0.74
N ASN A 130 -6.32 7.52 1.82
CA ASN A 130 -5.30 6.47 1.84
C ASN A 130 -5.75 5.21 1.07
N GLN A 131 -7.05 4.86 1.09
CA GLN A 131 -7.58 3.80 0.23
C GLN A 131 -7.48 4.19 -1.25
N LEU A 132 -7.88 5.41 -1.60
CA LEU A 132 -7.79 5.89 -2.97
C LEU A 132 -6.35 5.96 -3.46
N ARG A 133 -5.38 6.29 -2.61
CA ARG A 133 -3.95 6.22 -2.96
C ARG A 133 -3.53 4.80 -3.35
N GLU A 134 -3.97 3.79 -2.61
CA GLU A 134 -3.72 2.38 -2.94
C GLU A 134 -4.32 2.04 -4.32
N ASP A 135 -5.61 2.34 -4.51
CA ASP A 135 -6.33 2.05 -5.75
C ASP A 135 -5.72 2.77 -6.96
N LEU A 136 -5.37 4.05 -6.80
CA LEU A 136 -4.71 4.86 -7.83
C LEU A 136 -3.32 4.34 -8.13
N THR A 137 -2.58 3.84 -7.13
CA THR A 137 -1.28 3.22 -7.38
C THR A 137 -1.47 1.96 -8.22
N LEU A 138 -2.38 1.05 -7.85
CA LEU A 138 -2.64 -0.16 -8.63
C LEU A 138 -3.06 0.15 -10.08
N ALA A 139 -3.86 1.19 -10.28
CA ALA A 139 -4.36 1.56 -11.60
C ALA A 139 -3.33 2.31 -12.46
N LEU A 140 -2.59 3.26 -11.87
CA LEU A 140 -1.77 4.24 -12.60
C LEU A 140 -0.28 3.92 -12.61
N PHE A 141 0.20 3.07 -11.71
CA PHE A 141 1.62 2.69 -11.64
C PHE A 141 2.22 2.32 -13.01
N PRO A 142 1.57 1.50 -13.87
CA PRO A 142 2.13 1.15 -15.18
C PRO A 142 2.38 2.34 -16.11
N ALA A 143 1.55 3.38 -16.00
CA ALA A 143 1.66 4.59 -16.80
C ALA A 143 2.71 5.54 -16.22
N ILE A 144 2.72 5.71 -14.89
CA ILE A 144 3.65 6.59 -14.20
C ILE A 144 5.08 6.04 -14.25
N ASP A 145 5.26 4.74 -14.09
CA ASP A 145 6.57 4.08 -14.21
C ASP A 145 7.20 4.32 -15.59
N ARG A 146 6.40 4.35 -16.67
CA ARG A 146 6.92 4.71 -18.01
C ARG A 146 7.35 6.18 -18.14
N LEU A 147 6.82 7.07 -17.30
CA LEU A 147 7.10 8.49 -17.35
C LEU A 147 8.31 8.87 -16.50
N ILE A 148 8.40 8.31 -15.28
CA ILE A 148 9.39 8.71 -14.27
C ILE A 148 10.28 7.57 -13.77
N GLY A 149 10.11 6.36 -14.30
CA GLY A 149 10.88 5.17 -13.93
C GLY A 149 10.65 4.72 -12.49
N GLU A 150 11.72 4.20 -11.89
CA GLU A 150 11.75 3.62 -10.53
C GLU A 150 11.23 4.59 -9.45
N GLY A 151 11.26 5.91 -9.68
CA GLY A 151 10.68 6.90 -8.76
C GLY A 151 9.16 6.74 -8.56
N SER A 152 8.47 6.02 -9.44
CA SER A 152 7.04 5.70 -9.33
C SER A 152 6.69 4.88 -8.07
N VAL A 153 7.67 4.19 -7.47
CA VAL A 153 7.53 3.39 -6.23
C VAL A 153 6.99 4.21 -5.06
N VAL A 154 7.29 5.51 -5.01
CA VAL A 154 6.87 6.43 -3.94
C VAL A 154 5.34 6.47 -3.81
N MET A 155 4.60 6.26 -4.90
CA MET A 155 3.14 6.23 -4.88
C MET A 155 2.58 5.14 -3.96
N GLY A 156 3.25 3.99 -3.87
CA GLY A 156 2.80 2.87 -3.05
C GLY A 156 2.78 3.14 -1.55
N GLY A 157 3.64 4.03 -1.03
CA GLY A 157 3.69 4.31 0.40
C GLY A 157 3.89 3.04 1.24
N ALA A 158 3.16 2.89 2.34
CA ALA A 158 3.17 1.70 3.20
C ALA A 158 2.76 0.42 2.44
N THR A 159 1.86 0.54 1.47
CA THR A 159 1.31 -0.60 0.72
C THR A 159 2.31 -1.26 -0.24
N SER A 160 3.47 -0.62 -0.47
CA SER A 160 4.51 -1.18 -1.33
C SER A 160 5.19 -2.42 -0.73
N MET A 161 4.89 -2.76 0.53
CA MET A 161 5.30 -4.05 1.11
C MET A 161 4.39 -5.22 0.76
N ASP A 162 3.12 -4.95 0.38
CA ASP A 162 2.10 -5.98 0.20
C ASP A 162 1.19 -5.74 -1.01
N THR A 163 0.15 -4.92 -0.91
CA THR A 163 -0.92 -4.82 -1.92
C THR A 163 -0.41 -4.25 -3.24
N THR A 164 0.49 -3.27 -3.19
CA THR A 164 1.09 -2.67 -4.41
C THR A 164 2.43 -3.30 -4.80
N LEU A 165 3.01 -4.18 -3.96
CA LEU A 165 4.29 -4.86 -4.23
C LEU A 165 4.26 -5.62 -5.56
N GLY A 166 3.15 -6.33 -5.83
CA GLY A 166 3.00 -7.14 -7.04
C GLY A 166 3.04 -6.30 -8.33
N VAL A 167 2.35 -5.15 -8.33
CA VAL A 167 2.35 -4.21 -9.46
C VAL A 167 3.73 -3.58 -9.63
N ILE A 168 4.38 -3.13 -8.54
CA ILE A 168 5.74 -2.57 -8.59
C ILE A 168 6.72 -3.59 -9.18
N THR A 169 6.75 -4.80 -8.62
CA THR A 169 7.65 -5.89 -9.04
C THR A 169 7.46 -6.26 -10.51
N ARG A 170 6.22 -6.25 -10.99
CA ARG A 170 5.87 -6.62 -12.36
C ARG A 170 6.31 -5.58 -13.39
N TYR A 171 6.24 -4.29 -13.04
CA TYR A 171 6.46 -3.19 -13.98
C TYR A 171 7.84 -2.55 -13.86
N ALA A 172 8.28 -2.25 -12.63
CA ALA A 172 9.59 -1.68 -12.35
C ALA A 172 10.68 -2.76 -12.16
N GLY A 173 10.28 -4.04 -12.03
CA GLY A 173 11.17 -5.17 -11.92
C GLY A 173 11.42 -5.65 -10.48
N PRO A 174 12.03 -6.83 -10.31
CA PRO A 174 12.16 -7.47 -9.01
C PRO A 174 13.11 -6.76 -8.05
N GLU A 175 14.16 -6.10 -8.54
CA GLU A 175 15.07 -5.32 -7.68
C GLU A 175 14.35 -4.08 -7.10
N THR A 176 13.64 -3.32 -7.95
CA THR A 176 12.84 -2.17 -7.53
C THR A 176 11.64 -2.56 -6.67
N GLY A 177 11.06 -3.75 -6.89
CA GLY A 177 10.08 -4.35 -5.97
C GLY A 177 10.62 -4.51 -4.55
N LEU A 178 11.88 -4.90 -4.39
CA LEU A 178 12.51 -5.04 -3.07
C LEU A 178 12.85 -3.67 -2.45
N GLU A 179 13.20 -2.69 -3.27
CA GLU A 179 13.36 -1.29 -2.81
C GLU A 179 12.02 -0.73 -2.30
N GLY A 180 10.91 -1.02 -3.03
CA GLY A 180 9.55 -0.73 -2.59
C GLY A 180 9.14 -1.49 -1.33
N LEU A 181 9.55 -2.75 -1.18
CA LEU A 181 9.32 -3.52 0.05
C LEU A 181 9.97 -2.83 1.26
N VAL A 182 11.21 -2.35 1.12
CA VAL A 182 11.90 -1.59 2.17
C VAL A 182 11.10 -0.33 2.51
N GLN A 183 10.65 0.44 1.52
CA GLN A 183 9.81 1.61 1.75
C GLN A 183 8.56 1.26 2.58
N GLY A 184 7.82 0.23 2.17
CA GLY A 184 6.56 -0.12 2.80
C GLY A 184 6.74 -0.58 4.25
N VAL A 185 7.77 -1.39 4.51
CA VAL A 185 8.12 -1.84 5.87
C VAL A 185 8.52 -0.66 6.75
N VAL A 186 9.39 0.22 6.27
CA VAL A 186 9.85 1.37 7.05
C VAL A 186 8.69 2.33 7.34
N LEU A 187 7.86 2.66 6.35
CA LEU A 187 6.68 3.50 6.55
C LEU A 187 5.71 2.88 7.55
N THR A 188 5.45 1.57 7.47
CA THR A 188 4.59 0.87 8.42
C THR A 188 5.11 0.96 9.86
N LEU A 189 6.44 0.97 10.07
CA LEU A 189 7.02 1.18 11.39
C LEU A 189 6.94 2.65 11.85
N LEU A 190 7.05 3.59 10.92
CA LEU A 190 7.11 5.03 11.21
C LEU A 190 5.73 5.68 11.37
N ILE A 191 4.73 5.31 10.58
CA ILE A 191 3.39 5.93 10.56
C ILE A 191 2.74 5.97 11.96
N PRO A 192 2.75 4.87 12.77
CA PRO A 192 2.20 4.88 14.12
C PRO A 192 2.92 5.81 15.10
N ILE A 193 4.08 6.34 14.74
CA ILE A 193 4.85 7.30 15.53
C ILE A 193 4.63 8.72 14.97
N ILE A 194 4.79 8.88 13.65
CA ILE A 194 4.70 10.17 12.96
C ILE A 194 3.28 10.74 13.04
N VAL A 195 2.26 9.96 12.69
CA VAL A 195 0.88 10.46 12.64
C VAL A 195 0.42 10.95 14.02
N PRO A 196 0.56 10.21 15.12
CA PRO A 196 0.23 10.73 16.46
C PRO A 196 1.09 11.92 16.89
N ALA A 197 2.36 11.97 16.51
CA ALA A 197 3.22 13.11 16.83
C ALA A 197 2.72 14.39 16.14
N VAL A 198 2.39 14.33 14.85
CA VAL A 198 1.91 15.47 14.06
C VAL A 198 0.56 15.97 14.55
N VAL A 199 -0.34 15.08 14.96
CA VAL A 199 -1.64 15.48 15.53
C VAL A 199 -1.48 16.24 16.86
N ARG A 200 -0.39 15.98 17.60
CA ARG A 200 -0.10 16.58 18.93
C ARG A 200 0.81 17.80 18.91
N LEU A 201 1.51 18.07 17.80
CA LEU A 201 2.13 19.38 17.55
C LEU A 201 1.10 20.48 17.74
#